data_AF-A0A0R2RXW4-F1
#
_entry.id   AF-A0A0R2RXW4-F1
#
_cell.length_a   1.000
_cell.length_b   1.000
_cell.length_c   1.000
_cell.angle_alpha   90.00
_cell.angle_beta   90.00
_cell.angle_gamma   90.00
#
_symmetry.space_group_name_H-M   'P 1'
#
loop_
_entity.id
_entity.type
_entity.pdbx_description
1 polymer ?
#
loop_
_entity_poly.entity_id
_entity_poly.type
_entity_poly.pdbx_seq_one_letter_code
_entity_poly.pdbx_strand_id
1 'polypeptide(L)'
;MLIIHDSIKNLSYQPFFKNDSLYLKEFRLKGKDTTHLLIKKVNYKIGSGHHTNSHLFEINGYIHQMPYTYYTQDKISDLPPGFEAGQNSRFSREIALECMSCHNGYTNHESASSNKYKPIPQGIDCESCHGPGEVHVKRKLAGEIIDTSKYIDYSIVNPGKLPLNLQFDVCQRCHLQGTSILAEGKSFNSFKPGMHLKDIMDTYLPKYENDHSFIMASHVDRLKQSACFQNAEMTCISCHNPHKSVTTLGANYFDNKCMQCHDVCEDKQTQNCTSCHMPKSSSTDIMHVSITDHKIGVHTNSKSQKGKFLGLVAINNSNPTNLSKAKAYLKRYESFEAQSIYLDSASYFLKKSENNFTSYIQYFYLKNDGKGLINFVMSNQLDQVKYSNSDLALAYSRMGEVFGKNNLPNEAAKYHKKAVELMSLVIDYKIKYGSFLFNNNQINAAQKQFLDALKLNPTIKEIHANLGLIAIIKGDYKNGESSLKQAIALDPDYVLAYENLVFLSQKTNNSKATKLYLHKILEIDPEHKAKQILKNL
;
A
#
# COMPACT_ATOMS: atom_id res chain seq x y z
N MET A 1 11.17 7.99 -24.29
CA MET A 1 10.73 7.61 -22.94
C MET A 1 11.48 8.45 -21.94
N LEU A 2 10.77 9.12 -21.03
CA LEU A 2 11.35 10.08 -20.09
C LEU A 2 12.06 9.34 -18.94
N ILE A 3 13.20 9.87 -18.52
CA ILE A 3 14.03 9.34 -17.43
C ILE A 3 13.63 10.06 -16.13
N ILE A 4 13.49 9.31 -15.04
CA ILE A 4 13.34 9.87 -13.69
C ILE A 4 14.72 9.89 -13.04
N HIS A 5 15.07 10.99 -12.37
CA HIS A 5 16.26 11.08 -11.54
C HIS A 5 15.88 11.37 -10.09
N ASP A 6 16.10 10.38 -9.21
CA ASP A 6 16.01 10.54 -7.76
C ASP A 6 17.34 11.12 -7.26
N SER A 7 17.35 12.41 -6.96
CA SER A 7 18.54 13.12 -6.49
C SER A 7 18.95 12.75 -5.07
N ILE A 8 18.02 12.28 -4.23
CA ILE A 8 18.30 11.91 -2.84
C ILE A 8 19.03 10.58 -2.80
N LYS A 9 18.55 9.58 -3.55
CA LYS A 9 19.21 8.26 -3.65
C LYS A 9 20.29 8.19 -4.73
N ASN A 10 20.42 9.24 -5.54
CA ASN A 10 21.29 9.28 -6.71
C ASN A 10 21.09 8.03 -7.60
N LEU A 11 19.83 7.78 -7.96
CA LEU A 11 19.41 6.68 -8.82
C LEU A 11 18.55 7.22 -9.96
N SER A 12 18.75 6.67 -11.15
CA SER A 12 17.97 7.06 -12.34
C SER A 12 17.19 5.88 -12.86
N TYR A 13 15.96 6.13 -13.34
CA TYR A 13 15.04 5.12 -13.83
C TYR A 13 14.62 5.44 -15.26
N GLN A 14 14.88 4.50 -16.17
CA GLN A 14 14.59 4.65 -17.58
C GLN A 14 13.85 3.42 -18.11
N PRO A 15 12.61 3.56 -18.61
CA PRO A 15 11.95 2.46 -19.26
C PRO A 15 12.45 2.32 -20.70
N PHE A 16 12.48 1.08 -21.18
CA PHE A 16 12.84 0.75 -22.55
C PHE A 16 12.11 -0.50 -23.02
N PHE A 17 11.81 -0.57 -24.31
CA PHE A 17 11.28 -1.77 -24.93
C PHE A 17 12.43 -2.69 -25.36
N LYS A 18 12.26 -3.98 -25.11
CA LYS A 18 13.06 -5.03 -25.72
C LYS A 18 12.07 -6.00 -26.35
N ASN A 19 12.02 -6.02 -27.68
CA ASN A 19 10.97 -6.67 -28.45
C ASN A 19 9.58 -6.13 -28.08
N ASP A 20 8.66 -7.00 -27.67
CA ASP A 20 7.28 -6.71 -27.28
C ASP A 20 7.12 -6.38 -25.78
N SER A 21 8.20 -6.42 -25.01
CA SER A 21 8.17 -6.34 -23.56
C SER A 21 8.80 -5.04 -23.06
N LEU A 22 8.11 -4.39 -22.11
CA LEU A 22 8.60 -3.20 -21.43
C LEU A 22 9.49 -3.60 -20.24
N TYR A 23 10.61 -2.91 -20.09
CA TYR A 23 11.54 -3.07 -18.98
C TYR A 23 11.81 -1.71 -18.33
N LEU A 24 12.17 -1.72 -17.04
CA LEU A 24 12.70 -0.57 -16.34
C LEU A 24 14.16 -0.81 -15.99
N LYS A 25 15.02 0.12 -16.40
CA LYS A 25 16.43 0.19 -16.05
C LYS A 25 16.60 1.16 -14.88
N GLU A 26 17.06 0.67 -13.74
CA GLU A 26 17.61 1.49 -12.66
C GLU A 26 19.13 1.54 -12.81
N PHE A 27 19.73 2.72 -12.71
CA PHE A 27 21.17 2.87 -12.84
C PHE A 27 21.73 4.05 -12.07
N ARG A 28 23.03 3.99 -11.77
CA ARG A 28 23.83 5.08 -11.22
C ARG A 28 25.06 5.29 -12.10
N LEU A 29 25.41 6.55 -12.33
CA LEU A 29 26.60 6.93 -13.07
C LEU A 29 27.64 7.57 -12.14
N LYS A 30 28.93 7.36 -12.45
CA LYS A 30 30.05 8.13 -11.90
C LYS A 30 30.89 8.62 -13.08
N GLY A 31 30.76 9.90 -13.42
CA GLY A 31 31.31 10.42 -14.68
C GLY A 31 30.63 9.75 -15.88
N LYS A 32 31.41 9.07 -16.72
CA LYS A 32 30.90 8.32 -17.88
C LYS A 32 30.64 6.83 -17.58
N ASP A 33 30.99 6.35 -16.39
CA ASP A 33 30.91 4.94 -16.03
C ASP A 33 29.57 4.62 -15.34
N THR A 34 28.98 3.48 -15.70
CA THR A 34 27.82 2.94 -14.98
C THR A 34 28.31 2.14 -13.77
N THR A 35 28.03 2.63 -12.56
CA THR A 35 28.47 2.01 -11.30
C THR A 35 27.43 1.11 -10.67
N HIS A 36 26.17 1.26 -11.09
CA HIS A 36 25.06 0.38 -10.71
C HIS A 36 24.13 0.19 -11.90
N LEU A 37 23.63 -1.03 -12.07
CA LEU A 37 22.67 -1.38 -13.10
C LEU A 37 21.76 -2.51 -12.61
N LEU A 38 20.47 -2.24 -12.56
CA LEU A 38 19.43 -3.23 -12.30
C LEU A 38 18.35 -3.10 -13.37
N ILE A 39 17.97 -4.22 -13.98
CA ILE A 39 16.94 -4.26 -15.02
C ILE A 39 15.82 -5.19 -14.56
N LYS A 40 14.59 -4.70 -14.58
CA LYS A 40 13.41 -5.51 -14.28
C LYS A 40 12.38 -5.42 -15.40
N LYS A 41 11.77 -6.56 -15.74
CA LYS A 41 10.63 -6.61 -16.66
C LYS A 41 9.42 -5.97 -15.99
N VAL A 42 8.67 -5.18 -16.75
CA VAL A 42 7.34 -4.72 -16.35
C VAL A 42 6.36 -5.85 -16.67
N ASN A 43 5.65 -6.36 -15.67
CA ASN A 43 4.65 -7.41 -15.86
C ASN A 43 3.24 -6.81 -16.02
N TYR A 44 2.95 -5.74 -15.28
CA TYR A 44 1.63 -5.10 -15.31
C TYR A 44 1.74 -3.57 -15.33
N LYS A 45 0.70 -2.95 -15.87
CA LYS A 45 0.45 -1.53 -15.83
C LYS A 45 -0.85 -1.30 -15.06
N ILE A 46 -0.83 -0.37 -14.11
CA ILE A 46 -1.97 -0.04 -13.25
C ILE A 46 -2.30 1.44 -13.39
N GLY A 47 -3.60 1.75 -13.40
CA GLY A 47 -4.13 3.08 -13.71
C GLY A 47 -4.82 3.11 -15.08
N SER A 48 -5.88 3.91 -15.18
CA SER A 48 -6.72 4.01 -16.39
C SER A 48 -6.02 4.66 -17.58
N GLY A 49 -4.83 5.23 -17.40
CA GLY A 49 -4.18 6.08 -18.39
C GLY A 49 -4.85 7.43 -18.60
N HIS A 50 -5.89 7.77 -17.82
CA HIS A 50 -6.48 9.10 -17.82
C HIS A 50 -5.67 10.09 -16.95
N HIS A 51 -5.19 9.63 -15.80
CA HIS A 51 -4.40 10.42 -14.86
C HIS A 51 -2.94 9.95 -14.76
N THR A 52 -2.75 8.66 -14.53
CA THR A 52 -1.43 8.06 -14.33
C THR A 52 -1.38 6.64 -14.88
N ASN A 53 -0.14 6.21 -15.14
CA ASN A 53 0.24 4.84 -15.45
C ASN A 53 1.41 4.46 -14.54
N SER A 54 1.13 3.68 -13.51
CA SER A 54 2.16 3.06 -12.67
C SER A 54 2.46 1.66 -13.20
N HIS A 55 3.63 1.14 -12.85
CA HIS A 55 4.13 -0.12 -13.39
C HIS A 55 4.45 -1.08 -12.24
N LEU A 56 4.13 -2.35 -12.43
CA LEU A 56 4.33 -3.40 -11.44
C LEU A 56 5.20 -4.51 -12.06
N PHE A 57 6.00 -5.15 -11.21
CA PHE A 57 6.71 -6.37 -11.58
C PHE A 57 6.29 -7.53 -10.67
N GLU A 58 6.48 -8.74 -11.19
CA GLU A 58 6.07 -9.98 -10.56
C GLU A 58 7.24 -10.96 -10.50
N ILE A 59 7.38 -11.63 -9.36
CA ILE A 59 8.35 -12.71 -9.15
C ILE A 59 7.68 -13.80 -8.32
N ASN A 60 7.52 -14.99 -8.88
CA ASN A 60 6.87 -16.13 -8.23
C ASN A 60 5.48 -15.79 -7.67
N GLY A 61 4.71 -14.95 -8.33
CA GLY A 61 3.39 -14.45 -7.92
C GLY A 61 3.41 -13.29 -6.93
N TYR A 62 4.58 -12.84 -6.44
CA TYR A 62 4.71 -11.69 -5.55
C TYR A 62 4.74 -10.39 -6.36
N ILE A 63 3.84 -9.46 -6.05
CA ILE A 63 3.66 -8.22 -6.82
C ILE A 63 4.20 -7.01 -6.06
N HIS A 64 4.93 -6.17 -6.78
CA HIS A 64 5.55 -4.97 -6.23
C HIS A 64 5.42 -3.79 -7.19
N GLN A 65 5.31 -2.58 -6.63
CA GLN A 65 5.36 -1.35 -7.39
C GLN A 65 6.79 -1.07 -7.86
N MET A 66 6.92 -0.62 -9.10
CA MET A 66 8.18 -0.11 -9.64
C MET A 66 8.30 1.40 -9.37
N PRO A 67 9.52 1.95 -9.22
CA PRO A 67 9.77 3.37 -8.97
C PRO A 67 9.62 4.21 -10.26
N TYR A 68 8.48 4.05 -10.96
CA TYR A 68 8.21 4.75 -12.21
C TYR A 68 6.71 4.92 -12.46
N THR A 69 6.26 6.17 -12.49
CA THR A 69 4.89 6.56 -12.88
C THR A 69 4.94 7.56 -14.02
N TYR A 70 4.15 7.30 -15.05
CA TYR A 70 3.89 8.27 -16.11
C TYR A 70 2.61 9.05 -15.80
N TYR A 71 2.71 10.36 -15.67
CA TYR A 71 1.60 11.28 -15.40
C TYR A 71 1.07 11.82 -16.72
N THR A 72 -0.15 11.43 -17.08
CA THR A 72 -0.66 11.59 -18.44
C THR A 72 -1.13 13.00 -18.76
N GLN A 73 -1.59 13.74 -17.74
CA GLN A 73 -2.05 15.13 -17.88
C GLN A 73 -0.88 16.06 -18.22
N ASP A 74 0.19 16.00 -17.43
CA ASP A 74 1.38 16.82 -17.62
C ASP A 74 2.36 16.22 -18.65
N LYS A 75 2.14 14.97 -19.08
CA LYS A 75 3.01 14.19 -19.98
C LYS A 75 4.45 14.05 -19.46
N ILE A 76 4.60 13.90 -18.15
CA ILE A 76 5.88 13.74 -17.48
C ILE A 76 6.04 12.32 -16.89
N SER A 77 7.24 12.00 -16.45
CA SER A 77 7.50 10.81 -15.63
C SER A 77 8.14 11.25 -14.33
N ASP A 78 7.61 10.73 -13.24
CA ASP A 78 8.12 10.99 -11.90
C ASP A 78 7.90 9.77 -11.00
N LEU A 79 8.47 9.81 -9.81
CA LEU A 79 8.32 8.77 -8.81
C LEU A 79 6.83 8.54 -8.47
N PRO A 80 6.45 7.31 -8.11
CA PRO A 80 5.09 7.04 -7.66
C PRO A 80 4.78 7.75 -6.32
N PRO A 81 3.50 8.06 -6.05
CA PRO A 81 3.10 8.68 -4.78
C PRO A 81 3.60 7.91 -3.56
N GLY A 82 4.25 8.61 -2.63
CA GLY A 82 4.87 8.07 -1.42
C GLY A 82 6.35 7.69 -1.56
N PHE A 83 6.98 7.91 -2.71
CA PHE A 83 8.42 7.70 -2.93
C PHE A 83 9.24 8.99 -2.77
N GLU A 84 8.56 10.13 -2.61
CA GLU A 84 9.15 11.45 -2.48
C GLU A 84 9.89 11.60 -1.13
N ALA A 85 10.64 12.69 -0.97
CA ALA A 85 11.31 13.06 0.29
C ALA A 85 12.20 11.95 0.89
N GLY A 86 12.85 11.14 0.04
CA GLY A 86 13.77 10.08 0.44
C GLY A 86 13.11 8.71 0.70
N GLN A 87 11.79 8.62 0.57
CA GLN A 87 11.02 7.41 0.84
C GLN A 87 10.99 6.40 -0.31
N ASN A 88 11.78 6.64 -1.37
CA ASN A 88 11.87 5.75 -2.52
C ASN A 88 12.31 4.34 -2.10
N SER A 89 11.34 3.42 -2.05
CA SER A 89 11.54 2.02 -1.70
C SER A 89 12.01 1.16 -2.88
N ARG A 90 12.31 1.78 -4.02
CA ARG A 90 12.80 1.13 -5.24
C ARG A 90 11.85 0.02 -5.66
N PHE A 91 12.29 -1.23 -5.59
CA PHE A 91 11.51 -2.40 -6.00
C PHE A 91 10.93 -3.20 -4.83
N SER A 92 10.90 -2.66 -3.61
CA SER A 92 10.43 -3.39 -2.42
C SER A 92 9.01 -3.06 -1.96
N ARG A 93 8.31 -2.07 -2.57
CA ARG A 93 6.93 -1.76 -2.17
C ARG A 93 5.97 -2.84 -2.63
N GLU A 94 5.46 -3.62 -1.68
CA GLU A 94 4.49 -4.67 -1.93
C GLU A 94 3.12 -4.10 -2.36
N ILE A 95 2.45 -4.78 -3.29
CA ILE A 95 1.05 -4.50 -3.64
C ILE A 95 0.14 -5.49 -2.91
N ALA A 96 -0.38 -5.05 -1.75
CA ALA A 96 -1.27 -5.86 -0.92
C ALA A 96 -2.72 -5.87 -1.43
N LEU A 97 -3.55 -6.76 -0.86
CA LEU A 97 -4.94 -6.95 -1.27
C LEU A 97 -5.77 -5.65 -1.20
N GLU A 98 -5.47 -4.75 -0.27
CA GLU A 98 -6.11 -3.43 -0.17
C GLU A 98 -5.94 -2.58 -1.45
N CYS A 99 -4.77 -2.65 -2.10
CA CYS A 99 -4.57 -1.96 -3.37
C CYS A 99 -5.32 -2.67 -4.50
N MET A 100 -5.29 -4.00 -4.53
CA MET A 100 -5.88 -4.78 -5.60
C MET A 100 -7.41 -4.75 -5.60
N SER A 101 -8.05 -4.68 -4.44
CA SER A 101 -9.51 -4.63 -4.32
C SER A 101 -10.14 -3.38 -4.96
N CYS A 102 -9.37 -2.31 -5.15
CA CYS A 102 -9.81 -1.09 -5.81
C CYS A 102 -9.33 -0.98 -7.26
N HIS A 103 -8.23 -1.63 -7.62
CA HIS A 103 -7.60 -1.48 -8.93
C HIS A 103 -7.72 -2.71 -9.84
N ASN A 104 -8.38 -3.77 -9.37
CA ASN A 104 -8.58 -4.98 -10.13
C ASN A 104 -9.89 -5.69 -9.75
N GLY A 105 -10.34 -6.60 -10.61
CA GLY A 105 -11.38 -7.57 -10.30
C GLY A 105 -10.97 -8.50 -9.15
N TYR A 106 -11.86 -9.42 -8.80
CA TYR A 106 -11.61 -10.36 -7.70
C TYR A 106 -10.34 -11.18 -7.97
N THR A 107 -9.32 -10.95 -7.14
CA THR A 107 -8.03 -11.63 -7.28
C THR A 107 -7.99 -12.92 -6.47
N ASN A 108 -7.30 -13.92 -7.00
CA ASN A 108 -6.93 -15.12 -6.26
C ASN A 108 -5.70 -14.84 -5.38
N HIS A 109 -5.89 -14.01 -4.34
CA HIS A 109 -4.87 -13.73 -3.34
C HIS A 109 -4.62 -14.95 -2.46
N GLU A 110 -3.35 -15.29 -2.24
CA GLU A 110 -2.94 -16.40 -1.39
C GLU A 110 -3.05 -15.98 0.09
N SER A 111 -3.97 -16.61 0.84
CA SER A 111 -4.36 -16.18 2.19
C SER A 111 -3.22 -16.13 3.21
N ALA A 112 -2.17 -16.93 3.03
CA ALA A 112 -0.98 -16.96 3.89
C ALA A 112 0.11 -15.93 3.48
N SER A 113 -0.19 -15.01 2.56
CA SER A 113 0.72 -14.00 2.01
C SER A 113 0.21 -12.57 2.22
N SER A 114 1.08 -11.58 2.02
CA SER A 114 0.70 -10.15 1.97
C SER A 114 0.40 -9.66 0.54
N ASN A 115 1.13 -10.17 -0.46
CA ASN A 115 1.12 -9.65 -1.83
C ASN A 115 1.32 -10.72 -2.92
N LYS A 116 0.94 -11.97 -2.64
CA LYS A 116 1.05 -13.07 -3.61
C LYS A 116 -0.32 -13.42 -4.22
N TYR A 117 -0.36 -13.54 -5.55
CA TYR A 117 -1.60 -13.76 -6.30
C TYR A 117 -1.43 -14.82 -7.40
N LYS A 118 -2.52 -15.54 -7.76
CA LYS A 118 -2.51 -16.55 -8.84
C LYS A 118 -3.87 -16.82 -9.52
N PRO A 119 -4.10 -16.46 -10.81
CA PRO A 119 -3.54 -15.34 -11.58
C PRO A 119 -4.19 -13.99 -11.19
N ILE A 120 -3.77 -12.91 -11.84
CA ILE A 120 -4.29 -11.56 -11.65
C ILE A 120 -5.19 -11.19 -12.84
N PRO A 121 -6.47 -10.80 -12.62
CA PRO A 121 -7.36 -10.36 -13.68
C PRO A 121 -6.85 -9.08 -14.38
N GLN A 122 -7.40 -8.78 -15.56
CA GLN A 122 -7.03 -7.60 -16.35
C GLN A 122 -7.92 -6.40 -16.03
N GLY A 123 -7.85 -5.92 -14.78
CA GLY A 123 -8.55 -4.74 -14.32
C GLY A 123 -9.94 -5.03 -13.73
N ILE A 124 -10.68 -3.95 -13.46
CA ILE A 124 -12.02 -4.02 -12.88
C ILE A 124 -12.98 -4.69 -13.87
N ASP A 125 -13.62 -5.76 -13.42
CA ASP A 125 -14.52 -6.60 -14.22
C ASP A 125 -16.00 -6.36 -13.88
N CYS A 126 -16.89 -7.11 -14.53
CA CYS A 126 -18.33 -7.01 -14.30
C CYS A 126 -18.70 -7.30 -12.84
N GLU A 127 -18.07 -8.32 -12.25
CA GLU A 127 -18.40 -8.80 -10.90
C GLU A 127 -18.04 -7.78 -9.81
N SER A 128 -17.06 -6.93 -10.08
CA SER A 128 -16.69 -5.83 -9.20
C SER A 128 -17.88 -4.92 -8.89
N CYS A 129 -18.77 -4.67 -9.85
CA CYS A 129 -19.95 -3.82 -9.68
C CYS A 129 -21.26 -4.60 -9.56
N HIS A 130 -21.31 -5.81 -10.11
CA HIS A 130 -22.53 -6.62 -10.21
C HIS A 130 -22.54 -7.87 -9.30
N GLY A 131 -21.46 -8.14 -8.58
CA GLY A 131 -21.29 -9.34 -7.78
C GLY A 131 -21.06 -10.59 -8.63
N PRO A 132 -21.03 -11.79 -8.01
CA PRO A 132 -20.79 -13.04 -8.71
C PRO A 132 -21.76 -13.25 -9.88
N GLY A 133 -21.25 -13.43 -11.08
CA GLY A 133 -22.00 -13.51 -12.34
C GLY A 133 -22.12 -14.92 -12.92
N GLU A 134 -21.59 -15.95 -12.24
CA GLU A 134 -21.58 -17.34 -12.74
C GLU A 134 -22.97 -17.84 -13.14
N VAL A 135 -23.98 -17.60 -12.29
CA VAL A 135 -25.37 -18.00 -12.56
C VAL A 135 -25.92 -17.29 -13.79
N HIS A 136 -25.61 -16.01 -13.95
CA HIS A 136 -26.01 -15.22 -15.11
C HIS A 136 -25.42 -15.77 -16.39
N VAL A 137 -24.10 -15.96 -16.44
CA VAL A 137 -23.40 -16.51 -17.61
C VAL A 137 -23.99 -17.88 -17.98
N LYS A 138 -24.18 -18.76 -17.00
CA LYS A 138 -24.77 -20.10 -17.23
C LYS A 138 -26.16 -20.02 -17.86
N ARG A 139 -27.04 -19.16 -17.35
CA ARG A 139 -28.40 -18.98 -17.88
C ARG A 139 -28.39 -18.41 -19.30
N LYS A 140 -27.56 -17.41 -19.59
CA LYS A 140 -27.47 -16.83 -20.94
C LYS A 140 -26.92 -17.83 -21.96
N LEU A 141 -25.94 -18.64 -21.57
CA LEU A 141 -25.43 -19.72 -22.42
C LEU A 141 -26.48 -20.83 -22.65
N ALA A 142 -27.40 -21.04 -21.72
CA ALA A 142 -28.54 -21.96 -21.87
C ALA A 142 -29.70 -21.38 -22.71
N GLY A 143 -29.58 -20.14 -23.21
CA GLY A 143 -30.64 -19.47 -23.98
C GLY A 143 -31.72 -18.78 -23.13
N GLU A 144 -31.57 -18.73 -21.80
CA GLU A 144 -32.50 -18.06 -20.90
C GLU A 144 -32.29 -16.53 -20.89
N ILE A 145 -32.86 -15.85 -21.87
CA ILE A 145 -32.80 -14.40 -22.01
C ILE A 145 -34.02 -13.76 -21.32
N ILE A 146 -33.76 -12.75 -20.49
CA ILE A 146 -34.80 -11.98 -19.79
C ILE A 146 -34.84 -10.58 -20.41
N ASP A 147 -36.03 -10.13 -20.82
CA ASP A 147 -36.25 -8.75 -21.26
C ASP A 147 -36.15 -7.80 -20.06
N THR A 148 -34.97 -7.22 -19.86
CA THR A 148 -34.66 -6.35 -18.72
C THR A 148 -35.39 -5.00 -18.76
N SER A 149 -36.07 -4.68 -19.87
CA SER A 149 -36.98 -3.52 -19.94
C SER A 149 -38.29 -3.77 -19.19
N LYS A 150 -38.68 -5.03 -19.01
CA LYS A 150 -39.94 -5.44 -18.37
C LYS A 150 -39.74 -6.17 -17.04
N TYR A 151 -38.71 -7.02 -16.95
CA TYR A 151 -38.49 -7.91 -15.82
C TYR A 151 -37.10 -7.74 -15.21
N ILE A 152 -36.96 -8.08 -13.93
CA ILE A 152 -35.67 -8.09 -13.26
C ILE A 152 -34.96 -9.41 -13.57
N ASP A 153 -33.73 -9.33 -14.06
CA ASP A 153 -32.85 -10.49 -14.15
C ASP A 153 -32.21 -10.75 -12.78
N TYR A 154 -32.75 -11.72 -12.04
CA TYR A 154 -32.25 -12.11 -10.72
C TYR A 154 -30.96 -12.93 -10.74
N SER A 155 -30.40 -13.24 -11.92
CA SER A 155 -29.15 -14.00 -12.02
C SER A 155 -27.90 -13.17 -11.78
N ILE A 156 -28.01 -11.83 -11.79
CA ILE A 156 -26.93 -10.88 -11.54
C ILE A 156 -27.49 -9.61 -10.89
N VAL A 157 -26.73 -8.96 -10.00
CA VAL A 157 -27.20 -7.73 -9.37
C VAL A 157 -27.20 -6.61 -10.42
N ASN A 158 -28.30 -5.85 -10.50
CA ASN A 158 -28.32 -4.59 -11.24
C ASN A 158 -28.21 -3.42 -10.24
N PRO A 159 -27.05 -2.74 -10.13
CA PRO A 159 -26.89 -1.61 -9.21
C PRO A 159 -27.97 -0.54 -9.37
N GLY A 160 -28.43 -0.24 -10.58
CA GLY A 160 -29.47 0.77 -10.82
C GLY A 160 -30.86 0.42 -10.25
N LYS A 161 -31.05 -0.80 -9.74
CA LYS A 161 -32.28 -1.26 -9.08
C LYS A 161 -32.13 -1.41 -7.56
N LEU A 162 -30.95 -1.17 -7.01
CA LEU A 162 -30.74 -1.20 -5.56
C LEU A 162 -31.32 0.05 -4.88
N PRO A 163 -31.68 -0.01 -3.58
CA PRO A 163 -31.89 1.18 -2.77
C PRO A 163 -30.71 2.17 -2.86
N LEU A 164 -30.98 3.48 -2.82
CA LEU A 164 -30.00 4.54 -3.10
C LEU A 164 -28.70 4.42 -2.29
N ASN A 165 -28.80 4.10 -1.00
CA ASN A 165 -27.65 3.90 -0.13
C ASN A 165 -26.76 2.72 -0.58
N LEU A 166 -27.36 1.61 -1.01
CA LEU A 166 -26.65 0.44 -1.53
C LEU A 166 -26.04 0.70 -2.91
N GLN A 167 -26.69 1.49 -3.76
CA GLN A 167 -26.07 1.97 -5.00
C GLN A 167 -24.79 2.76 -4.70
N PHE A 168 -24.88 3.66 -3.72
CA PHE A 168 -23.77 4.52 -3.35
C PHE A 168 -22.62 3.71 -2.73
N ASP A 169 -22.92 2.69 -1.92
CA ASP A 169 -21.93 1.78 -1.32
C ASP A 169 -21.08 1.03 -2.36
N VAL A 170 -21.66 0.66 -3.53
CA VAL A 170 -20.91 0.05 -4.64
C VAL A 170 -19.78 0.96 -5.13
N CYS A 171 -20.06 2.25 -5.30
CA CYS A 171 -19.06 3.22 -5.74
C CYS A 171 -18.09 3.61 -4.61
N GLN A 172 -18.60 3.71 -3.38
CA GLN A 172 -17.80 4.06 -2.20
C GLN A 172 -16.63 3.09 -1.99
N ARG A 173 -16.79 1.81 -2.31
CA ARG A 173 -15.71 0.82 -2.16
C ARG A 173 -14.39 1.26 -2.77
N CYS A 174 -14.43 1.97 -3.91
CA CYS A 174 -13.23 2.40 -4.64
C CYS A 174 -13.03 3.92 -4.67
N HIS A 175 -14.10 4.71 -4.62
CA HIS A 175 -14.06 6.18 -4.69
C HIS A 175 -14.12 6.88 -3.31
N LEU A 176 -14.00 6.10 -2.23
CA LEU A 176 -13.74 6.56 -0.87
C LEU A 176 -12.52 5.81 -0.32
N GLN A 177 -11.35 6.33 -0.63
CA GLN A 177 -10.07 5.91 -0.07
C GLN A 177 -9.74 6.73 1.16
N GLY A 178 -8.99 6.14 2.09
CA GLY A 178 -8.57 6.78 3.33
C GLY A 178 -7.88 5.75 4.22
N THR A 179 -7.99 5.93 5.53
CA THR A 179 -7.58 4.90 6.47
C THR A 179 -8.72 3.90 6.63
N SER A 180 -8.66 2.80 5.86
CA SER A 180 -9.68 1.75 5.89
C SER A 180 -9.42 0.72 6.99
N ILE A 181 -10.44 0.48 7.83
CA ILE A 181 -10.43 -0.48 8.93
C ILE A 181 -11.50 -1.54 8.68
N LEU A 182 -11.06 -2.79 8.47
CA LEU A 182 -11.96 -3.91 8.26
C LEU A 182 -12.71 -4.28 9.55
N ALA A 183 -13.98 -4.63 9.41
CA ALA A 183 -14.74 -5.29 10.45
C ALA A 183 -14.18 -6.69 10.75
N GLU A 184 -14.47 -7.21 11.94
CA GLU A 184 -13.94 -8.49 12.41
C GLU A 184 -14.31 -9.64 11.46
N GLY A 185 -13.32 -10.47 11.11
CA GLY A 185 -13.47 -11.58 10.18
C GLY A 185 -13.74 -11.18 8.71
N LYS A 186 -13.68 -9.89 8.37
CA LYS A 186 -13.87 -9.42 6.99
C LYS A 186 -12.54 -9.19 6.27
N SER A 187 -12.60 -9.17 4.95
CA SER A 187 -11.50 -8.84 4.04
C SER A 187 -11.97 -7.80 3.03
N PHE A 188 -11.04 -7.21 2.27
CA PHE A 188 -11.39 -6.27 1.20
C PHE A 188 -12.24 -6.90 0.08
N ASN A 189 -12.27 -8.24 -0.03
CA ASN A 189 -13.13 -8.96 -0.98
C ASN A 189 -14.48 -9.37 -0.39
N SER A 190 -14.76 -9.07 0.89
CA SER A 190 -16.00 -9.49 1.56
C SER A 190 -17.21 -8.67 1.14
N PHE A 191 -17.01 -7.47 0.57
CA PHE A 191 -18.11 -6.66 0.05
C PHE A 191 -18.68 -7.26 -1.23
N LYS A 192 -20.02 -7.35 -1.29
CA LYS A 192 -20.77 -7.69 -2.50
C LYS A 192 -21.82 -6.61 -2.76
N PRO A 193 -22.10 -6.25 -4.02
CA PRO A 193 -23.17 -5.31 -4.35
C PRO A 193 -24.50 -5.72 -3.72
N GLY A 194 -25.16 -4.77 -3.06
CA GLY A 194 -26.35 -5.02 -2.25
C GLY A 194 -26.08 -5.15 -0.74
N MET A 195 -24.82 -5.19 -0.31
CA MET A 195 -24.44 -5.09 1.11
C MET A 195 -24.13 -3.65 1.51
N HIS A 196 -24.24 -3.35 2.80
CA HIS A 196 -23.73 -2.09 3.33
C HIS A 196 -22.21 -2.12 3.47
N LEU A 197 -21.54 -1.07 2.98
CA LEU A 197 -20.07 -1.01 3.05
C LEU A 197 -19.57 -0.93 4.51
N LYS A 198 -20.30 -0.23 5.38
CA LYS A 198 -19.99 -0.10 6.82
C LYS A 198 -19.96 -1.45 7.57
N ASP A 199 -20.62 -2.48 7.05
CA ASP A 199 -20.61 -3.81 7.66
C ASP A 199 -19.32 -4.59 7.32
N ILE A 200 -18.51 -4.04 6.41
CA ILE A 200 -17.28 -4.63 5.90
C ILE A 200 -16.06 -3.82 6.32
N MET A 201 -16.12 -2.50 6.18
CA MET A 201 -15.04 -1.60 6.58
C MET A 201 -15.54 -0.20 6.91
N ASP A 202 -14.84 0.46 7.83
CA ASP A 202 -14.94 1.90 8.04
C ASP A 202 -13.79 2.60 7.32
N THR A 203 -14.08 3.64 6.53
CA THR A 203 -13.06 4.46 5.88
C THR A 203 -12.98 5.83 6.54
N TYR A 204 -11.82 6.10 7.15
CA TYR A 204 -11.56 7.34 7.85
C TYR A 204 -10.78 8.34 7.00
N LEU A 205 -11.17 9.60 7.07
CA LEU A 205 -10.40 10.73 6.54
C LEU A 205 -10.00 11.69 7.68
N PRO A 206 -8.78 12.25 7.64
CA PRO A 206 -8.40 13.31 8.56
C PRO A 206 -9.19 14.58 8.23
N LYS A 207 -9.74 15.23 9.26
CA LYS A 207 -10.44 16.51 9.14
C LYS A 207 -9.65 17.59 9.86
N TYR A 208 -9.60 18.76 9.23
CA TYR A 208 -8.95 19.96 9.75
C TYR A 208 -9.90 21.15 9.62
N GLU A 209 -9.74 22.16 10.48
CA GLU A 209 -10.45 23.42 10.35
C GLU A 209 -10.09 24.11 9.03
N ASN A 210 -11.09 24.70 8.36
CA ASN A 210 -10.91 25.46 7.10
C ASN A 210 -10.19 24.68 5.98
N ASP A 211 -10.22 23.34 5.99
CA ASP A 211 -9.60 22.52 4.95
C ASP A 211 -10.54 22.32 3.77
N HIS A 212 -10.18 22.91 2.63
CA HIS A 212 -10.88 22.74 1.36
C HIS A 212 -10.19 21.74 0.44
N SER A 213 -9.05 21.19 0.84
CA SER A 213 -8.32 20.20 0.06
C SER A 213 -9.04 18.84 0.03
N PHE A 214 -8.61 17.99 -0.90
CA PHE A 214 -9.15 16.66 -1.07
C PHE A 214 -8.11 15.74 -1.74
N ILE A 215 -8.33 14.44 -1.62
CA ILE A 215 -7.49 13.42 -2.21
C ILE A 215 -8.13 12.84 -3.47
N MET A 216 -7.35 12.13 -4.27
CA MET A 216 -7.79 11.51 -5.52
C MET A 216 -9.11 10.75 -5.35
N ALA A 217 -9.15 9.82 -4.40
CA ALA A 217 -10.32 8.98 -4.17
C ALA A 217 -11.17 9.45 -2.96
N SER A 218 -11.50 10.74 -2.87
CA SER A 218 -12.48 11.26 -1.87
C SER A 218 -13.76 11.82 -2.50
N HIS A 219 -14.14 11.35 -3.68
CA HIS A 219 -15.29 11.87 -4.43
C HIS A 219 -16.57 11.82 -3.60
N VAL A 220 -16.76 10.73 -2.85
CA VAL A 220 -17.90 10.51 -1.95
C VAL A 220 -17.93 11.54 -0.82
N ASP A 221 -16.80 11.75 -0.13
CA ASP A 221 -16.70 12.72 0.96
C ASP A 221 -17.02 14.14 0.47
N ARG A 222 -16.51 14.50 -0.71
CA ARG A 222 -16.76 15.79 -1.34
C ARG A 222 -18.21 15.95 -1.76
N LEU A 223 -18.81 14.93 -2.38
CA LEU A 223 -20.22 14.96 -2.77
C LEU A 223 -21.14 15.13 -1.56
N LYS A 224 -20.91 14.39 -0.46
CA LYS A 224 -21.68 14.50 0.80
C LYS A 224 -21.64 15.90 1.43
N GLN A 225 -20.62 16.71 1.12
CA GLN A 225 -20.50 18.09 1.61
C GLN A 225 -21.25 19.11 0.74
N SER A 226 -21.75 18.71 -0.43
CA SER A 226 -22.50 19.61 -1.30
C SER A 226 -23.92 19.84 -0.78
N ALA A 227 -24.42 21.07 -0.89
CA ALA A 227 -25.82 21.37 -0.58
C ALA A 227 -26.77 20.55 -1.48
N CYS A 228 -26.34 20.26 -2.71
CA CYS A 228 -27.06 19.42 -3.66
C CYS A 228 -27.35 18.04 -3.05
N PHE A 229 -26.32 17.33 -2.58
CA PHE A 229 -26.48 16.00 -1.97
C PHE A 229 -27.26 16.04 -0.66
N GLN A 230 -27.13 17.11 0.13
CA GLN A 230 -27.82 17.25 1.41
C GLN A 230 -29.32 17.48 1.28
N ASN A 231 -29.77 18.05 0.15
CA ASN A 231 -31.15 18.46 -0.06
C ASN A 231 -31.91 17.62 -1.11
N ALA A 232 -31.27 16.64 -1.75
CA ALA A 232 -31.90 15.80 -2.76
C ALA A 232 -31.43 14.34 -2.71
N GLU A 233 -32.29 13.44 -3.16
CA GLU A 233 -31.98 12.03 -3.31
C GLU A 233 -31.13 11.78 -4.57
N MET A 234 -29.82 11.61 -4.39
CA MET A 234 -28.91 11.36 -5.52
C MET A 234 -27.82 10.34 -5.19
N THR A 235 -27.26 9.76 -6.24
CA THR A 235 -26.11 8.85 -6.17
C THR A 235 -25.13 9.20 -7.28
N CYS A 236 -24.01 8.47 -7.36
CA CYS A 236 -23.05 8.64 -8.45
C CYS A 236 -23.70 8.48 -9.83
N ILE A 237 -24.70 7.61 -9.96
CA ILE A 237 -25.32 7.29 -11.26
C ILE A 237 -26.44 8.26 -11.67
N SER A 238 -26.82 9.19 -10.80
CA SER A 238 -27.67 10.32 -11.18
C SER A 238 -27.01 11.12 -12.31
N CYS A 239 -25.68 11.29 -12.21
CA CYS A 239 -24.87 12.01 -13.19
C CYS A 239 -24.10 11.07 -14.12
N HIS A 240 -23.48 10.01 -13.60
CA HIS A 240 -22.61 9.13 -14.37
C HIS A 240 -23.32 7.89 -14.91
N ASN A 241 -22.86 7.41 -16.06
CA ASN A 241 -23.18 6.07 -16.55
C ASN A 241 -21.89 5.23 -16.49
N PRO A 242 -21.78 4.23 -15.59
CA PRO A 242 -20.56 3.42 -15.45
C PRO A 242 -20.15 2.66 -16.73
N HIS A 243 -21.08 2.47 -17.69
CA HIS A 243 -20.81 1.83 -18.97
C HIS A 243 -20.43 2.83 -20.08
N LYS A 244 -20.34 4.13 -19.79
CA LYS A 244 -19.89 5.16 -20.73
C LYS A 244 -18.70 5.92 -20.16
N SER A 245 -17.60 5.93 -20.89
CA SER A 245 -16.42 6.70 -20.48
C SER A 245 -16.74 8.19 -20.45
N VAL A 246 -16.38 8.86 -19.35
CA VAL A 246 -16.51 10.32 -19.21
C VAL A 246 -15.71 11.08 -20.26
N THR A 247 -14.66 10.48 -20.83
CA THR A 247 -13.86 11.09 -21.92
C THR A 247 -14.62 11.22 -23.23
N THR A 248 -15.78 10.55 -23.35
CA THR A 248 -16.64 10.60 -24.54
C THR A 248 -17.85 11.50 -24.36
N LEU A 249 -18.03 12.09 -23.17
CA LEU A 249 -19.18 12.91 -22.81
C LEU A 249 -18.78 14.40 -22.76
N GLY A 250 -19.59 15.26 -23.38
CA GLY A 250 -19.39 16.72 -23.37
C GLY A 250 -20.07 17.41 -22.18
N ALA A 251 -19.79 18.71 -21.99
CA ALA A 251 -20.37 19.52 -20.92
C ALA A 251 -21.91 19.45 -20.90
N ASN A 252 -22.56 19.59 -22.06
CA ASN A 252 -24.02 19.52 -22.19
C ASN A 252 -24.64 18.26 -21.59
N TYR A 253 -23.94 17.11 -21.62
CA TYR A 253 -24.46 15.89 -20.99
C TYR A 253 -24.62 16.09 -19.48
N PHE A 254 -23.64 16.71 -18.83
CA PHE A 254 -23.65 16.97 -17.39
C PHE A 254 -24.55 18.15 -17.03
N ASP A 255 -24.58 19.20 -17.86
CA ASP A 255 -25.49 20.34 -17.65
C ASP A 255 -26.95 19.89 -17.68
N ASN A 256 -27.31 19.01 -18.61
CA ASN A 256 -28.64 18.40 -18.67
C ASN A 256 -28.98 17.59 -17.42
N LYS A 257 -28.00 17.09 -16.66
CA LYS A 257 -28.23 16.43 -15.36
C LYS A 257 -28.54 17.46 -14.28
N CYS A 258 -27.82 18.57 -14.25
CA CYS A 258 -28.11 19.67 -13.33
C CYS A 258 -29.51 20.24 -13.59
N MET A 259 -29.88 20.45 -14.85
CA MET A 259 -31.17 21.03 -15.25
C MET A 259 -32.38 20.10 -15.00
N GLN A 260 -32.19 18.87 -14.48
CA GLN A 260 -33.32 18.02 -14.05
C GLN A 260 -33.96 18.53 -12.76
N CYS A 261 -33.22 19.30 -11.95
CA CYS A 261 -33.68 19.88 -10.70
C CYS A 261 -33.53 21.41 -10.64
N HIS A 262 -32.91 22.02 -11.66
CA HIS A 262 -32.65 23.44 -11.75
C HIS A 262 -33.33 24.03 -12.98
N ASP A 263 -34.04 25.15 -12.82
CA ASP A 263 -34.83 25.76 -13.90
C ASP A 263 -34.11 26.93 -14.60
N VAL A 264 -33.15 27.59 -13.94
CA VAL A 264 -32.44 28.76 -14.48
C VAL A 264 -30.99 28.77 -13.99
N CYS A 265 -30.04 29.00 -14.90
CA CYS A 265 -28.69 29.43 -14.55
C CYS A 265 -28.64 30.96 -14.63
N GLU A 266 -28.30 31.63 -13.52
CA GLU A 266 -28.21 33.10 -13.48
C GLU A 266 -27.07 33.63 -14.39
N ASP A 267 -26.02 32.84 -14.60
CA ASP A 267 -24.96 33.14 -15.55
C ASP A 267 -25.30 32.58 -16.95
N LYS A 268 -25.90 33.43 -17.79
CA LYS A 268 -26.25 33.10 -19.18
C LYS A 268 -25.03 32.94 -20.11
N GLN A 269 -23.81 33.29 -19.68
CA GLN A 269 -22.64 33.31 -20.56
C GLN A 269 -21.96 31.95 -20.70
N THR A 270 -22.16 31.04 -19.74
CA THR A 270 -21.53 29.73 -19.75
C THR A 270 -22.60 28.65 -19.61
N GLN A 271 -23.08 28.10 -20.73
CA GLN A 271 -23.84 26.84 -20.74
C GLN A 271 -22.92 25.66 -20.35
N ASN A 272 -22.34 25.73 -19.15
CA ASN A 272 -21.39 24.78 -18.58
C ASN A 272 -21.39 24.93 -17.05
N CYS A 273 -22.36 24.30 -16.39
CA CYS A 273 -22.49 24.33 -14.93
C CYS A 273 -21.23 23.75 -14.27
N THR A 274 -20.60 22.74 -14.88
CA THR A 274 -19.45 22.04 -14.30
C THR A 274 -18.19 22.89 -14.19
N SER A 275 -17.98 23.90 -15.06
CA SER A 275 -16.79 24.75 -14.98
C SER A 275 -16.78 25.65 -13.74
N CYS A 276 -17.95 26.12 -13.30
CA CYS A 276 -18.08 26.99 -12.14
C CYS A 276 -18.39 26.22 -10.85
N HIS A 277 -19.25 25.20 -10.94
CA HIS A 277 -19.75 24.47 -9.77
C HIS A 277 -18.99 23.19 -9.43
N MET A 278 -18.17 22.67 -10.34
CA MET A 278 -17.35 21.47 -10.14
C MET A 278 -15.96 21.66 -10.78
N PRO A 279 -15.24 22.72 -10.43
CA PRO A 279 -13.96 23.04 -11.06
C PRO A 279 -12.95 21.91 -10.83
N LYS A 280 -12.00 21.77 -11.76
CA LYS A 280 -10.86 20.89 -11.56
C LYS A 280 -9.90 21.51 -10.55
N SER A 281 -9.35 20.69 -9.66
CA SER A 281 -8.32 21.09 -8.71
C SER A 281 -7.37 19.94 -8.43
N SER A 282 -6.14 20.28 -8.03
CA SER A 282 -5.11 19.31 -7.73
C SER A 282 -5.45 18.51 -6.48
N SER A 283 -5.28 17.19 -6.56
CA SER A 283 -5.37 16.31 -5.39
C SER A 283 -4.13 16.46 -4.50
N THR A 284 -4.29 16.31 -3.18
CA THR A 284 -3.16 16.46 -2.25
C THR A 284 -2.24 15.24 -2.15
N ASP A 285 -2.71 14.06 -2.55
CA ASP A 285 -2.03 12.77 -2.40
C ASP A 285 -1.33 12.30 -3.67
N ILE A 286 -1.64 12.89 -4.83
CA ILE A 286 -1.00 12.56 -6.10
C ILE A 286 -0.60 13.87 -6.78
N MET A 287 0.72 14.09 -6.86
CA MET A 287 1.30 15.21 -7.60
C MET A 287 0.96 15.10 -9.09
N HIS A 288 0.93 16.24 -9.81
CA HIS A 288 0.70 16.28 -11.28
C HIS A 288 -0.67 15.78 -11.74
N VAL A 289 -1.63 15.66 -10.82
CA VAL A 289 -2.99 15.25 -11.16
C VAL A 289 -4.02 16.22 -10.61
N SER A 290 -4.87 16.69 -11.52
CA SER A 290 -6.09 17.42 -11.19
C SER A 290 -7.32 16.58 -11.52
N ILE A 291 -8.31 16.64 -10.63
CA ILE A 291 -9.62 16.01 -10.81
C ILE A 291 -10.73 17.02 -10.55
N THR A 292 -11.91 16.71 -11.06
CA THR A 292 -13.14 17.44 -10.75
C THR A 292 -13.43 17.37 -9.26
N ASP A 293 -13.60 18.51 -8.62
CA ASP A 293 -14.08 18.57 -7.24
C ASP A 293 -15.56 18.17 -7.21
N HIS A 294 -15.86 17.11 -6.46
CA HIS A 294 -17.23 16.60 -6.34
C HIS A 294 -18.04 17.34 -5.26
N LYS A 295 -17.45 18.33 -4.58
CA LYS A 295 -18.18 19.23 -3.70
C LYS A 295 -18.86 20.30 -4.54
N ILE A 296 -20.02 19.96 -5.11
CA ILE A 296 -20.78 20.85 -6.00
C ILE A 296 -21.10 22.17 -5.28
N GLY A 297 -20.62 23.28 -5.84
CA GLY A 297 -20.82 24.62 -5.30
C GLY A 297 -19.93 25.66 -5.98
N VAL A 298 -20.18 26.94 -5.74
CA VAL A 298 -19.29 28.00 -6.24
C VAL A 298 -18.06 28.08 -5.35
N HIS A 299 -16.89 27.78 -5.92
CA HIS A 299 -15.63 27.78 -5.19
C HIS A 299 -14.92 29.13 -5.33
N THR A 300 -14.48 29.71 -4.22
CA THR A 300 -13.59 30.87 -4.23
C THR A 300 -12.13 30.39 -4.32
N ASN A 301 -11.32 31.04 -5.16
CA ASN A 301 -9.90 30.71 -5.38
C ASN A 301 -8.99 31.01 -4.16
N SER A 302 -9.54 31.15 -2.95
CA SER A 302 -8.72 31.43 -1.76
C SER A 302 -7.94 30.18 -1.36
N LYS A 303 -6.60 30.27 -1.34
CA LYS A 303 -5.76 29.25 -0.72
C LYS A 303 -5.97 29.32 0.79
N SER A 304 -6.90 28.53 1.33
CA SER A 304 -7.04 28.40 2.79
C SER A 304 -5.88 27.57 3.34
N GLN A 305 -5.23 28.07 4.39
CA GLN A 305 -4.25 27.29 5.12
C GLN A 305 -4.99 26.29 6.01
N LYS A 306 -4.58 25.02 6.00
CA LYS A 306 -5.16 24.00 6.88
C LYS A 306 -5.03 24.44 8.33
N GLY A 307 -6.16 24.55 9.01
CA GLY A 307 -6.23 24.86 10.43
C GLY A 307 -5.94 23.62 11.29
N LYS A 308 -6.41 23.65 12.53
CA LYS A 308 -6.14 22.61 13.53
C LYS A 308 -6.70 21.25 13.09
N PHE A 309 -5.96 20.18 13.37
CA PHE A 309 -6.45 18.81 13.22
C PHE A 309 -7.62 18.55 14.19
N LEU A 310 -8.77 18.16 13.64
CA LEU A 310 -9.99 17.89 14.39
C LEU A 310 -10.12 16.41 14.77
N GLY A 311 -9.61 15.51 13.93
CA GLY A 311 -9.69 14.07 14.18
C GLY A 311 -9.84 13.25 12.90
N LEU A 312 -9.93 11.93 13.07
CA LEU A 312 -10.30 11.01 12.01
C LEU A 312 -11.81 10.80 12.02
N VAL A 313 -12.47 11.01 10.87
CA VAL A 313 -13.92 10.85 10.72
C VAL A 313 -14.21 9.73 9.73
N ALA A 314 -15.00 8.74 10.14
CA ALA A 314 -15.49 7.70 9.25
C ALA A 314 -16.56 8.27 8.33
N ILE A 315 -16.35 8.18 7.01
CA ILE A 315 -17.23 8.83 6.03
C ILE A 315 -18.42 7.95 5.66
N ASN A 316 -18.25 6.64 5.69
CA ASN A 316 -19.28 5.65 5.34
C ASN A 316 -20.03 5.09 6.56
N ASN A 317 -19.63 5.44 7.78
CA ASN A 317 -20.27 4.99 9.01
C ASN A 317 -20.42 6.16 9.99
N SER A 318 -21.66 6.50 10.35
CA SER A 318 -21.97 7.59 11.29
C SER A 318 -21.67 7.24 12.74
N ASN A 319 -21.65 5.94 13.09
CA ASN A 319 -21.49 5.45 14.46
C ASN A 319 -20.42 4.34 14.54
N PRO A 320 -19.16 4.61 14.17
CA PRO A 320 -18.12 3.60 14.26
C PRO A 320 -17.75 3.30 15.71
N THR A 321 -17.39 2.05 15.98
CA THR A 321 -17.02 1.59 17.34
C THR A 321 -15.74 2.28 17.83
N ASN A 322 -15.54 2.33 19.15
CA ASN A 322 -14.29 2.82 19.72
C ASN A 322 -13.08 2.00 19.23
N LEU A 323 -13.24 0.68 19.07
CA LEU A 323 -12.18 -0.17 18.55
C LEU A 323 -11.81 0.21 17.10
N SER A 324 -12.81 0.47 16.24
CA SER A 324 -12.56 0.91 14.86
C SER A 324 -11.79 2.23 14.82
N LYS A 325 -12.22 3.21 15.65
CA LYS A 325 -11.51 4.49 15.79
C LYS A 325 -10.06 4.28 16.26
N ALA A 326 -9.84 3.47 17.29
CA ALA A 326 -8.50 3.15 17.78
C ALA A 326 -7.60 2.57 16.68
N LYS A 327 -8.10 1.56 15.95
CA LYS A 327 -7.39 0.95 14.82
C LYS A 327 -7.09 1.96 13.71
N ALA A 328 -8.02 2.89 13.42
CA ALA A 328 -7.81 3.95 12.45
C ALA A 328 -6.65 4.87 12.84
N TYR A 329 -6.58 5.27 14.11
CA TYR A 329 -5.48 6.09 14.61
C TYR A 329 -4.13 5.34 14.57
N LEU A 330 -4.10 4.06 14.95
CA LEU A 330 -2.89 3.23 14.87
C LEU A 330 -2.42 3.05 13.42
N LYS A 331 -3.33 2.72 12.49
CA LYS A 331 -3.02 2.57 11.06
C LYS A 331 -2.55 3.91 10.46
N ARG A 332 -3.14 5.04 10.85
CA ARG A 332 -2.71 6.37 10.39
C ARG A 332 -1.27 6.67 10.82
N TYR A 333 -0.93 6.38 12.08
CA TYR A 333 0.42 6.55 12.60
C TYR A 333 1.44 5.71 11.83
N GLU A 334 1.13 4.43 11.65
CA GLU A 334 2.06 3.46 11.06
C GLU A 334 2.24 3.62 9.55
N SER A 335 1.16 3.93 8.82
CA SER A 335 1.18 3.90 7.35
C SER A 335 1.31 5.26 6.68
N PHE A 336 1.06 6.36 7.39
CA PHE A 336 1.01 7.70 6.78
C PHE A 336 1.87 8.72 7.51
N GLU A 337 1.62 8.95 8.80
CA GLU A 337 2.22 10.08 9.53
C GLU A 337 2.51 9.72 10.99
N ALA A 338 3.78 9.63 11.38
CA ALA A 338 4.21 9.25 12.72
C ALA A 338 4.11 10.41 13.75
N GLN A 339 2.93 11.02 13.91
CA GLN A 339 2.68 12.08 14.90
C GLN A 339 2.11 11.53 16.21
N SER A 340 2.63 12.01 17.35
CA SER A 340 2.24 11.53 18.70
C SER A 340 0.73 11.61 18.98
N ILE A 341 0.05 12.65 18.47
CA ILE A 341 -1.38 12.85 18.65
C ILE A 341 -2.24 11.65 18.21
N TYR A 342 -1.77 10.89 17.21
CA TYR A 342 -2.45 9.70 16.75
C TYR A 342 -2.34 8.56 17.77
N LEU A 343 -1.18 8.38 18.41
CA LEU A 343 -1.03 7.37 19.47
C LEU A 343 -1.81 7.74 20.74
N ASP A 344 -1.87 9.04 21.08
CA ASP A 344 -2.68 9.52 22.21
C ASP A 344 -4.17 9.23 21.99
N SER A 345 -4.67 9.54 20.78
CA SER A 345 -6.05 9.26 20.38
C SER A 345 -6.33 7.76 20.33
N ALA A 346 -5.41 6.95 19.79
CA ALA A 346 -5.52 5.50 19.79
C ALA A 346 -5.65 4.96 21.22
N SER A 347 -4.80 5.40 22.14
CA SER A 347 -4.83 5.01 23.56
C SER A 347 -6.17 5.35 24.23
N TYR A 348 -6.69 6.56 23.97
CA TYR A 348 -7.99 6.98 24.47
C TYR A 348 -9.11 6.05 24.03
N PHE A 349 -9.17 5.71 22.74
CA PHE A 349 -10.21 4.85 22.20
C PHE A 349 -10.03 3.37 22.60
N LEU A 350 -8.80 2.87 22.71
CA LEU A 350 -8.51 1.51 23.19
C LEU A 350 -8.98 1.28 24.63
N LYS A 351 -8.83 2.27 25.51
CA LYS A 351 -9.32 2.19 26.90
C LYS A 351 -10.84 2.16 27.00
N LYS A 352 -11.54 2.60 25.96
CA LYS A 352 -13.00 2.64 25.85
C LYS A 352 -13.57 1.54 24.96
N SER A 353 -12.73 0.65 24.44
CA SER A 353 -13.15 -0.53 23.70
C SER A 353 -13.04 -1.77 24.56
N GLU A 354 -13.59 -2.88 24.07
CA GLU A 354 -13.17 -4.20 24.55
C GLU A 354 -11.65 -4.38 24.40
N ASN A 355 -11.08 -5.25 25.23
CA ASN A 355 -9.65 -5.53 25.19
C ASN A 355 -9.29 -6.24 23.87
N ASN A 356 -8.69 -5.49 22.93
CA ASN A 356 -8.20 -6.04 21.67
C ASN A 356 -6.68 -6.25 21.74
N PHE A 357 -6.29 -7.50 21.95
CA PHE A 357 -4.89 -7.90 22.15
C PHE A 357 -3.99 -7.38 21.03
N THR A 358 -4.33 -7.63 19.77
CA THR A 358 -3.49 -7.23 18.62
C THR A 358 -3.31 -5.72 18.50
N SER A 359 -4.35 -4.93 18.79
CA SER A 359 -4.25 -3.46 18.77
C SER A 359 -3.42 -2.91 19.92
N TYR A 360 -3.44 -3.53 21.11
CA TYR A 360 -2.51 -3.16 22.19
C TYR A 360 -1.06 -3.51 21.85
N ILE A 361 -0.80 -4.68 21.24
CA ILE A 361 0.55 -5.02 20.73
C ILE A 361 1.02 -3.97 19.71
N GLN A 362 0.17 -3.59 18.76
CA GLN A 362 0.47 -2.52 17.80
C GLN A 362 0.79 -1.20 18.51
N TYR A 363 -0.06 -0.77 19.46
CA TYR A 363 0.14 0.47 20.20
C TYR A 363 1.48 0.52 20.93
N PHE A 364 1.81 -0.50 21.73
CA PHE A 364 3.08 -0.52 22.47
C PHE A 364 4.29 -0.62 21.53
N TYR A 365 4.17 -1.40 20.45
CA TYR A 365 5.23 -1.51 19.44
C TYR A 365 5.51 -0.17 18.77
N LEU A 366 4.47 0.54 18.31
CA LEU A 366 4.59 1.86 17.66
C LEU A 366 5.08 2.95 18.63
N LYS A 367 4.74 2.84 19.92
CA LYS A 367 5.25 3.71 20.98
C LYS A 367 6.71 3.40 21.36
N ASN A 368 7.29 2.32 20.83
CA ASN A 368 8.58 1.77 21.25
C ASN A 368 8.65 1.46 22.77
N ASP A 369 7.52 1.04 23.35
CA ASP A 369 7.39 0.70 24.77
C ASP A 369 7.48 -0.83 24.96
N GLY A 370 8.70 -1.35 24.91
CA GLY A 370 8.95 -2.78 25.02
C GLY A 370 8.53 -3.38 26.37
N LYS A 371 8.72 -2.64 27.48
CA LYS A 371 8.32 -3.10 28.83
C LYS A 371 6.80 -3.16 28.94
N GLY A 372 6.09 -2.13 28.46
CA GLY A 372 4.63 -2.11 28.41
C GLY A 372 4.07 -3.27 27.60
N LEU A 373 4.66 -3.55 26.43
CA LEU A 373 4.26 -4.69 25.60
C LEU A 373 4.44 -6.02 26.33
N ILE A 374 5.61 -6.26 26.94
CA ILE A 374 5.89 -7.52 27.65
C ILE A 374 4.93 -7.70 28.83
N ASN A 375 4.73 -6.65 29.64
CA ASN A 375 3.79 -6.70 30.76
C ASN A 375 2.36 -6.98 30.28
N PHE A 376 1.92 -6.31 29.20
CA PHE A 376 0.61 -6.56 28.62
C PHE A 376 0.45 -8.03 28.18
N VAL A 377 1.44 -8.58 27.47
CA VAL A 377 1.44 -9.98 27.02
C VAL A 377 1.39 -10.95 28.20
N MET A 378 2.14 -10.68 29.27
CA MET A 378 2.22 -11.56 30.45
C MET A 378 0.97 -11.49 31.33
N SER A 379 0.26 -10.37 31.33
CA SER A 379 -0.93 -10.15 32.15
C SER A 379 -2.26 -10.40 31.44
N ASN A 380 -2.26 -10.65 30.14
CA ASN A 380 -3.48 -10.83 29.35
C ASN A 380 -3.49 -12.17 28.60
N GLN A 381 -4.65 -12.82 28.57
CA GLN A 381 -4.85 -14.03 27.77
C GLN A 381 -5.24 -13.67 26.33
N LEU A 382 -4.64 -14.38 25.38
CA LEU A 382 -4.96 -14.26 23.96
C LEU A 382 -5.99 -15.31 23.56
N ASP A 383 -7.20 -14.87 23.25
CA ASP A 383 -8.19 -15.67 22.54
C ASP A 383 -7.93 -15.58 21.02
N GLN A 384 -7.31 -16.61 20.46
CA GLN A 384 -6.89 -16.62 19.06
C GLN A 384 -8.07 -16.64 18.08
N VAL A 385 -9.27 -17.08 18.50
CA VAL A 385 -10.44 -17.24 17.61
C VAL A 385 -11.00 -15.89 17.15
N LYS A 386 -10.72 -14.80 17.90
CA LYS A 386 -11.17 -13.43 17.60
C LYS A 386 -10.39 -12.72 16.49
N TYR A 387 -9.34 -13.32 15.97
CA TYR A 387 -8.40 -12.62 15.11
C TYR A 387 -8.15 -13.39 13.82
N SER A 388 -7.95 -12.63 12.73
CA SER A 388 -7.47 -13.22 11.48
C SER A 388 -6.04 -13.76 11.66
N ASN A 389 -5.67 -14.76 10.87
CA ASN A 389 -4.29 -15.27 10.84
C ASN A 389 -3.28 -14.16 10.54
N SER A 390 -3.63 -13.21 9.67
CA SER A 390 -2.79 -12.06 9.35
C SER A 390 -2.56 -11.13 10.55
N ASP A 391 -3.61 -10.81 11.31
CA ASP A 391 -3.50 -9.94 12.49
C ASP A 391 -2.68 -10.60 13.59
N LEU A 392 -2.93 -11.90 13.84
CA LEU A 392 -2.16 -12.68 14.82
C LEU A 392 -0.70 -12.80 14.42
N ALA A 393 -0.41 -13.11 13.16
CA ALA A 393 0.95 -13.26 12.69
C ALA A 393 1.74 -11.95 12.81
N LEU A 394 1.12 -10.82 12.48
CA LEU A 394 1.75 -9.51 12.64
C LEU A 394 2.01 -9.18 14.12
N ALA A 395 1.04 -9.45 15.01
CA ALA A 395 1.22 -9.28 16.45
C ALA A 395 2.36 -10.17 16.97
N TYR A 396 2.40 -11.45 16.59
CA TYR A 396 3.47 -12.37 16.97
C TYR A 396 4.83 -11.95 16.42
N SER A 397 4.92 -11.44 15.19
CA SER A 397 6.18 -10.91 14.67
C SER A 397 6.70 -9.77 15.54
N ARG A 398 5.84 -8.82 15.89
CA ARG A 398 6.19 -7.69 16.77
C ARG A 398 6.60 -8.14 18.17
N MET A 399 5.87 -9.10 18.74
CA MET A 399 6.21 -9.71 20.02
C MET A 399 7.57 -10.41 19.95
N GLY A 400 7.85 -11.18 18.90
CA GLY A 400 9.14 -11.84 18.69
C GLY A 400 10.31 -10.85 18.72
N GLU A 401 10.19 -9.75 17.96
CA GLU A 401 11.20 -8.69 17.93
C GLU A 401 11.40 -8.04 19.30
N VAL A 402 10.32 -7.68 19.99
CA VAL A 402 10.39 -6.97 21.28
C VAL A 402 10.93 -7.86 22.39
N PHE A 403 10.47 -9.11 22.47
CA PHE A 403 10.99 -10.07 23.45
C PHE A 403 12.47 -10.40 23.19
N GLY A 404 12.87 -10.52 21.92
CA GLY A 404 14.27 -10.75 21.55
C GLY A 404 15.18 -9.60 21.98
N LYS A 405 14.76 -8.35 21.74
CA LYS A 405 15.48 -7.14 22.17
C LYS A 405 15.56 -6.98 23.69
N ASN A 406 14.69 -7.64 24.45
CA ASN A 406 14.65 -7.58 25.92
C ASN A 406 15.22 -8.84 26.58
N ASN A 407 16.10 -9.58 25.89
CA ASN A 407 16.79 -10.76 26.41
C ASN A 407 15.83 -11.89 26.88
N LEU A 408 14.69 -12.06 26.21
CA LEU A 408 13.75 -13.16 26.43
C LEU A 408 13.71 -14.10 25.19
N PRO A 409 14.81 -14.82 24.90
CA PRO A 409 14.98 -15.54 23.63
C PRO A 409 14.00 -16.71 23.46
N ASN A 410 13.61 -17.39 24.54
CA ASN A 410 12.70 -18.53 24.45
C ASN A 410 11.29 -18.11 23.96
N GLU A 411 10.73 -17.05 24.54
CA GLU A 411 9.44 -16.51 24.11
C GLU A 411 9.56 -15.86 22.72
N ALA A 412 10.65 -15.15 22.45
CA ALA A 412 10.90 -14.55 21.13
C ALA A 412 10.90 -15.61 20.01
N ALA A 413 11.60 -16.74 20.21
CA ALA A 413 11.64 -17.85 19.27
C ALA A 413 10.25 -18.42 19.00
N LYS A 414 9.45 -18.61 20.06
CA LYS A 414 8.06 -19.09 19.98
C LYS A 414 7.19 -18.13 19.18
N TYR A 415 7.27 -16.82 19.42
CA TYR A 415 6.45 -15.84 18.70
C TYR A 415 6.87 -15.71 17.23
N HIS A 416 8.16 -15.66 16.92
CA HIS A 416 8.62 -15.68 15.53
C HIS A 416 8.15 -16.93 14.77
N LYS A 417 8.25 -18.10 15.41
CA LYS A 417 7.77 -19.36 14.83
C LYS A 417 6.27 -19.31 14.52
N LYS A 418 5.45 -18.84 15.47
CA LYS A 418 3.99 -18.68 15.26
C LYS A 418 3.65 -17.72 14.11
N ALA A 419 4.39 -16.62 13.97
CA ALA A 419 4.19 -15.69 12.86
C ALA A 419 4.42 -16.37 11.50
N VAL A 420 5.48 -17.16 11.37
CA VAL A 420 5.80 -17.92 10.15
C VAL A 420 4.82 -19.08 9.93
N GLU A 421 4.31 -19.73 10.97
CA GLU A 421 3.34 -20.82 10.83
C GLU A 421 1.98 -20.31 10.33
N LEU A 422 1.50 -19.18 10.85
CA LEU A 422 0.22 -18.59 10.46
C LEU A 422 0.26 -17.97 9.06
N MET A 423 1.37 -17.32 8.70
CA MET A 423 1.53 -16.60 7.43
C MET A 423 2.83 -17.03 6.73
N SER A 424 2.85 -18.29 6.29
CA SER A 424 4.04 -18.97 5.77
C SER A 424 4.59 -18.41 4.46
N LEU A 425 3.83 -17.57 3.75
CA LEU A 425 4.23 -16.94 2.49
C LEU A 425 4.62 -15.46 2.68
N VAL A 426 4.57 -14.92 3.90
CA VAL A 426 5.11 -13.59 4.22
C VAL A 426 6.62 -13.71 4.43
N ILE A 427 7.38 -13.08 3.54
CA ILE A 427 8.83 -13.25 3.47
C ILE A 427 9.53 -12.52 4.64
N ASP A 428 9.04 -11.34 5.02
CA ASP A 428 9.56 -10.55 6.14
C ASP A 428 9.60 -11.37 7.44
N TYR A 429 8.56 -12.16 7.73
CA TYR A 429 8.51 -12.98 8.95
C TYR A 429 9.61 -14.06 8.96
N LYS A 430 9.93 -14.65 7.80
CA LYS A 430 11.05 -15.62 7.69
C LYS A 430 12.40 -14.92 7.87
N ILE A 431 12.57 -13.73 7.31
CA ILE A 431 13.80 -12.95 7.46
C ILE A 431 14.00 -12.57 8.93
N LYS A 432 12.97 -12.02 9.58
CA LYS A 432 13.01 -11.67 11.01
C LYS A 432 13.30 -12.86 11.90
N TYR A 433 12.65 -14.00 11.64
CA TYR A 433 12.93 -15.22 12.39
C TYR A 433 14.35 -15.73 12.16
N GLY A 434 14.81 -15.75 10.90
CA GLY A 434 16.18 -16.12 10.54
C GLY A 434 17.22 -15.25 11.24
N SER A 435 17.04 -13.92 11.24
CA SER A 435 17.93 -12.98 11.92
C SER A 435 17.93 -13.20 13.44
N PHE A 436 16.76 -13.43 14.03
CA PHE A 436 16.66 -13.79 15.44
C PHE A 436 17.44 -15.08 15.77
N LEU A 437 17.24 -16.15 15.00
CA LEU A 437 17.94 -17.43 15.17
C LEU A 437 19.46 -17.26 15.04
N PHE A 438 19.90 -16.48 14.06
CA PHE A 438 21.31 -16.19 13.82
C PHE A 438 21.94 -15.49 15.03
N ASN A 439 21.29 -14.44 15.54
CA ASN A 439 21.75 -13.69 16.73
C ASN A 439 21.76 -14.53 18.02
N ASN A 440 21.05 -15.65 18.04
CA ASN A 440 21.04 -16.62 19.13
C ASN A 440 21.89 -17.87 18.83
N ASN A 441 22.88 -17.77 17.94
CA ASN A 441 23.82 -18.82 17.56
C ASN A 441 23.20 -20.08 16.93
N GLN A 442 21.93 -20.04 16.51
CA GLN A 442 21.24 -21.14 15.83
C GLN A 442 21.43 -21.04 14.30
N ILE A 443 22.69 -21.03 13.86
CA ILE A 443 23.11 -20.69 12.49
C ILE A 443 22.45 -21.59 11.43
N ASN A 444 22.37 -22.91 11.66
CA ASN A 444 21.76 -23.82 10.69
C ASN A 444 20.25 -23.60 10.54
N ALA A 445 19.56 -23.30 11.64
CA ALA A 445 18.13 -22.99 11.62
C ALA A 445 17.87 -21.65 10.91
N ALA A 446 18.72 -20.65 11.17
CA ALA A 446 18.68 -19.37 10.47
C ALA A 446 18.87 -19.53 8.96
N GLN A 447 19.89 -20.30 8.55
CA GLN A 447 20.15 -20.57 7.14
C GLN A 447 18.95 -21.21 6.46
N LYS A 448 18.25 -22.15 7.12
CA LYS A 448 17.03 -22.76 6.59
C LYS A 448 15.95 -21.71 6.32
N GLN A 449 15.69 -20.80 7.26
CA GLN A 449 14.69 -19.73 7.08
C GLN A 449 15.04 -18.82 5.89
N PHE A 450 16.30 -18.43 5.77
CA PHE A 450 16.76 -17.59 4.66
C PHE A 450 16.69 -18.30 3.31
N LEU A 451 17.04 -19.60 3.24
CA LEU A 451 16.90 -20.38 2.01
C LEU A 451 15.43 -20.57 1.62
N ASP A 452 14.53 -20.77 2.59
CA ASP A 452 13.09 -20.87 2.31
C ASP A 452 12.52 -19.52 1.84
N ALA A 453 12.98 -18.40 2.42
CA ALA A 453 12.66 -17.06 1.94
C ALA A 453 13.19 -16.80 0.51
N LEU A 454 14.41 -17.26 0.21
CA LEU A 454 15.05 -17.09 -1.11
C LEU A 454 14.25 -17.80 -2.22
N LYS A 455 13.72 -18.99 -1.94
CA LYS A 455 12.85 -19.73 -2.88
C LYS A 455 11.58 -18.95 -3.22
N LEU A 456 11.04 -18.18 -2.26
CA LEU A 456 9.83 -17.39 -2.46
C LEU A 456 10.13 -16.16 -3.33
N ASN A 457 11.17 -15.40 -3.00
CA ASN A 457 11.63 -14.27 -3.82
C ASN A 457 13.16 -14.16 -3.80
N PRO A 458 13.85 -14.46 -4.91
CA PRO A 458 15.31 -14.40 -4.98
C PRO A 458 15.89 -12.98 -5.06
N THR A 459 15.05 -11.93 -5.09
CA THR A 459 15.48 -10.53 -5.31
C THR A 459 15.47 -9.65 -4.07
N ILE A 460 15.53 -10.27 -2.88
CA ILE A 460 15.55 -9.57 -1.59
C ILE A 460 16.99 -9.52 -1.05
N LYS A 461 17.54 -8.31 -0.96
CA LYS A 461 18.93 -8.03 -0.57
C LYS A 461 19.29 -8.53 0.83
N GLU A 462 18.35 -8.44 1.77
CA GLU A 462 18.50 -8.87 3.16
C GLU A 462 18.80 -10.38 3.25
N ILE A 463 18.17 -11.19 2.39
CA ILE A 463 18.38 -12.64 2.36
C ILE A 463 19.81 -12.97 1.92
N HIS A 464 20.26 -12.34 0.84
CA HIS A 464 21.61 -12.55 0.29
C HIS A 464 22.70 -12.10 1.26
N ALA A 465 22.51 -10.98 1.96
CA ALA A 465 23.50 -10.52 2.94
C ALA A 465 23.61 -11.47 4.15
N ASN A 466 22.48 -11.95 4.66
CA ASN A 466 22.47 -12.90 5.77
C ASN A 466 23.04 -14.28 5.38
N LEU A 467 22.69 -14.81 4.20
CA LEU A 467 23.29 -16.04 3.68
C LEU A 467 24.79 -15.88 3.44
N GLY A 468 25.22 -14.72 2.93
CA GLY A 468 26.63 -14.38 2.74
C GLY A 468 27.41 -14.42 4.05
N LEU A 469 26.91 -13.77 5.10
CA LEU A 469 27.52 -13.79 6.43
C LEU A 469 27.59 -15.22 7.00
N ILE A 470 26.52 -16.01 6.87
CA ILE A 470 26.51 -17.41 7.31
C ILE A 470 27.59 -18.23 6.58
N ALA A 471 27.73 -18.06 5.26
CA ALA A 471 28.75 -18.75 4.49
C ALA A 471 30.16 -18.38 4.95
N ILE A 472 30.42 -17.09 5.24
CA ILE A 472 31.71 -16.62 5.78
C ILE A 472 32.02 -17.27 7.12
N ILE A 473 31.05 -17.34 8.03
CA ILE A 473 31.23 -17.98 9.34
C ILE A 473 31.54 -19.48 9.20
N LYS A 474 30.97 -20.13 8.18
CA LYS A 474 31.24 -21.55 7.86
C LYS A 474 32.55 -21.77 7.08
N GLY A 475 33.30 -20.72 6.75
CA GLY A 475 34.54 -20.80 5.98
C GLY A 475 34.35 -20.86 4.46
N ASP A 476 33.11 -20.80 3.97
CA ASP A 476 32.80 -20.75 2.54
C ASP A 476 32.86 -19.31 2.01
N TYR A 477 34.08 -18.78 1.97
CA TYR A 477 34.36 -17.39 1.60
C TYR A 477 33.93 -17.04 0.18
N LYS A 478 34.06 -17.98 -0.77
CA LYS A 478 33.69 -17.77 -2.17
C LYS A 478 32.19 -17.54 -2.32
N ASN A 479 31.37 -18.43 -1.75
CA ASN A 479 29.92 -18.26 -1.82
C ASN A 479 29.44 -17.09 -0.94
N GLY A 480 30.13 -16.83 0.18
CA GLY A 480 29.92 -15.65 1.02
C GLY A 480 30.06 -14.34 0.24
N GLU A 481 31.19 -14.16 -0.43
CA GLU A 481 31.44 -12.97 -1.26
C GLU A 481 30.43 -12.86 -2.42
N SER A 482 30.15 -13.97 -3.11
CA SER A 482 29.17 -13.99 -4.20
C SER A 482 27.79 -13.54 -3.74
N SER A 483 27.31 -14.04 -2.59
CA SER A 483 26.01 -13.68 -2.03
C SER A 483 25.98 -12.20 -1.63
N LEU A 484 27.05 -11.68 -1.02
CA LEU A 484 27.14 -10.26 -0.67
C LEU A 484 27.15 -9.35 -1.91
N LYS A 485 27.83 -9.76 -2.99
CA LYS A 485 27.78 -9.05 -4.27
C LYS A 485 26.38 -9.07 -4.89
N GLN A 486 25.60 -10.14 -4.73
CA GLN A 486 24.20 -10.16 -5.14
C GLN A 486 23.35 -9.18 -4.33
N ALA A 487 23.57 -9.08 -3.01
CA ALA A 487 22.90 -8.06 -2.19
C ALA A 487 23.20 -6.64 -2.68
N ILE A 488 24.46 -6.35 -3.04
CA ILE A 488 24.88 -5.06 -3.60
C ILE A 488 24.30 -4.82 -5.00
N ALA A 489 24.22 -5.85 -5.84
CA ALA A 489 23.60 -5.74 -7.17
C ALA A 489 22.09 -5.46 -7.08
N LEU A 490 21.43 -5.95 -6.02
CA LEU A 490 20.03 -5.62 -5.72
C LEU A 490 19.89 -4.25 -5.07
N ASP A 491 20.89 -3.79 -4.32
CA ASP A 491 20.93 -2.47 -3.71
C ASP A 491 22.35 -1.96 -3.48
N PRO A 492 22.80 -0.97 -4.29
CA PRO A 492 24.17 -0.49 -4.24
C PRO A 492 24.48 0.26 -2.94
N ASP A 493 23.47 0.66 -2.17
CA ASP A 493 23.60 1.42 -0.91
C ASP A 493 23.35 0.53 0.33
N TYR A 494 23.27 -0.79 0.16
CA TYR A 494 22.99 -1.68 1.28
C TYR A 494 24.22 -1.89 2.18
N VAL A 495 24.37 -1.00 3.15
CA VAL A 495 25.51 -0.90 4.08
C VAL A 495 25.89 -2.25 4.71
N LEU A 496 24.91 -3.04 5.16
CA LEU A 496 25.18 -4.34 5.80
C LEU A 496 25.95 -5.31 4.90
N ALA A 497 25.74 -5.28 3.59
CA ALA A 497 26.50 -6.12 2.67
C ALA A 497 27.97 -5.71 2.61
N TYR A 498 28.27 -4.41 2.63
CA TYR A 498 29.65 -3.92 2.69
C TYR A 498 30.30 -4.19 4.06
N GLU A 499 29.57 -4.08 5.17
CA GLU A 499 30.09 -4.47 6.50
C GLU A 499 30.51 -5.95 6.52
N ASN A 500 29.69 -6.83 5.95
CA ASN A 500 30.02 -8.25 5.87
C ASN A 500 31.20 -8.53 4.91
N LEU A 501 31.37 -7.73 3.85
CA LEU A 501 32.56 -7.80 2.98
C LEU A 501 33.83 -7.30 3.67
N VAL A 502 33.73 -6.27 4.53
CA VAL A 502 34.84 -5.83 5.41
C VAL A 502 35.23 -6.96 6.36
N PHE A 503 34.26 -7.61 6.98
CA PHE A 503 34.53 -8.77 7.85
C PHE A 503 35.23 -9.90 7.10
N LEU A 504 34.77 -10.24 5.89
CA LEU A 504 35.42 -11.23 5.04
C LEU A 504 36.86 -10.85 4.65
N SER A 505 37.08 -9.60 4.25
CA SER A 505 38.40 -9.14 3.82
C SER A 505 39.39 -9.09 4.99
N GLN A 506 38.94 -8.79 6.20
CA GLN A 506 39.75 -8.92 7.42
C GLN A 506 40.10 -10.38 7.72
N LYS A 507 39.14 -11.31 7.63
CA LYS A 507 39.38 -12.75 7.83
C LYS A 507 40.38 -13.35 6.83
N THR A 508 40.42 -12.82 5.62
CA THR A 508 41.31 -13.26 4.54
C THR A 508 42.60 -12.43 4.43
N ASN A 509 42.86 -11.53 5.39
CA ASN A 509 44.00 -10.61 5.41
C ASN A 509 44.15 -9.73 4.14
N ASN A 510 43.05 -9.41 3.46
CA ASN A 510 43.03 -8.58 2.26
C ASN A 510 42.81 -7.10 2.62
N SER A 511 43.88 -6.43 3.08
CA SER A 511 43.84 -5.01 3.51
C SER A 511 43.32 -4.06 2.42
N LYS A 512 43.66 -4.31 1.15
CA LYS A 512 43.21 -3.50 0.01
C LYS A 512 41.68 -3.53 -0.14
N ALA A 513 41.08 -4.71 -0.08
CA ALA A 513 39.63 -4.86 -0.14
C ALA A 513 38.95 -4.25 1.10
N THR A 514 39.52 -4.42 2.30
CA THR A 514 39.03 -3.81 3.54
C THR A 514 38.91 -2.29 3.40
N LYS A 515 39.98 -1.60 2.96
CA LYS A 515 39.96 -0.14 2.77
C LYS A 515 38.92 0.28 1.73
N LEU A 516 38.84 -0.44 0.60
CA LEU A 516 37.84 -0.18 -0.45
C LEU A 516 36.40 -0.21 0.09
N TYR A 517 36.03 -1.26 0.83
CA TYR A 517 34.66 -1.40 1.33
C TYR A 517 34.35 -0.44 2.48
N LEU A 518 35.32 -0.10 3.34
CA LEU A 518 35.16 0.95 4.34
C LEU A 518 34.89 2.32 3.71
N HIS A 519 35.61 2.65 2.63
CA HIS A 519 35.33 3.88 1.88
C HIS A 519 33.93 3.87 1.26
N LYS A 520 33.49 2.73 0.71
CA LYS A 520 32.12 2.59 0.19
C LYS A 520 31.05 2.83 1.25
N ILE A 521 31.25 2.29 2.45
CA ILE A 521 30.34 2.56 3.56
C ILE A 521 30.29 4.06 3.87
N LEU A 522 31.43 4.75 3.91
CA LEU A 522 31.49 6.19 4.19
C LEU A 522 30.97 7.09 3.04
N GLU A 523 30.97 6.59 1.81
CA GLU A 523 30.29 7.26 0.69
C GLU A 523 28.76 7.22 0.87
N ILE A 524 28.21 6.18 1.50
CA ILE A 524 26.77 5.99 1.73
C ILE A 524 26.34 6.65 3.05
N ASP A 525 27.09 6.41 4.12
CA ASP A 525 26.87 6.92 5.48
C ASP A 525 28.17 7.51 6.04
N PRO A 526 28.40 8.83 5.87
CA PRO A 526 29.61 9.51 6.33
C PRO A 526 29.85 9.45 7.85
N GLU A 527 28.79 9.24 8.65
CA GLU A 527 28.84 9.18 10.11
C GLU A 527 29.03 7.75 10.64
N HIS A 528 29.17 6.77 9.74
CA HIS A 528 29.34 5.38 10.11
C HIS A 528 30.65 5.13 10.89
N LYS A 529 30.62 4.14 11.81
CA LYS A 529 31.80 3.66 12.58
C LYS A 529 32.98 3.19 11.71
N ALA A 530 32.75 2.96 10.41
CA ALA A 530 33.78 2.61 9.43
C ALA A 530 34.94 3.62 9.41
N LYS A 531 34.67 4.90 9.72
CA LYS A 531 35.68 5.95 9.84
C LYS A 531 36.73 5.65 10.91
N GLN A 532 36.31 5.05 12.03
CA GLN A 532 37.23 4.67 13.12
C GLN A 532 38.04 3.43 12.74
N ILE A 533 37.41 2.44 12.12
CA ILE A 533 38.10 1.23 11.65
C ILE A 533 39.19 1.59 10.64
N LEU A 534 38.90 2.50 9.71
CA LEU A 534 39.86 2.95 8.69
C LEU A 534 41.08 3.66 9.29
N LYS A 535 40.92 4.41 10.39
CA LYS A 535 42.04 5.07 11.09
C LYS A 535 43.00 4.08 11.77
N ASN A 536 42.51 2.88 12.10
CA ASN A 536 43.25 1.86 12.81
C ASN A 536 43.91 0.82 11.86
N LEU A 537 43.80 1.01 10.53
CA LEU A 537 44.31 0.12 9.47
C LEU A 537 45.44 0.75 8.65
#